data_AF-A0A8A3PS24-F1
#
_entry.id   AF-A0A8A3PS24-F1
#
_cell.length_a   1.000
_cell.length_b   1.000
_cell.length_c   1.000
_cell.angle_alpha   90.00
_cell.angle_beta   90.00
_cell.angle_gamma   90.00
#
_symmetry.space_group_name_H-M   'P 1'
#
loop_
_entity.id
_entity.type
_entity.pdbx_description
1 polymer ?
#
loop_
_entity_poly.entity_id
_entity_poly.type
_entity_poly.pdbx_seq_one_letter_code
_entity_poly.pdbx_strand_id
1 'polypeptide(L)'
;MASRLPVVVRNLQKLPREIVHQVLNDLPVIKVLSILSWKIVFLDQCVMSHIYYGRIFSSQDGISMALKHYTLYREICWFHRWPPADTGAASNFASSGQSLSMEWGPLDLIIATMRRTIRAGLDIEFYDLDLLGKHARNPRPSTTNMRAEGAEQPLNLHSCWIYWNWIKESKRELNEIKSKQLRSSARLVEKYPRVLKRPLDPSQGAPRPNTTHLVANLEAHAMRSLRDRNLYHHWHNNWCIPGTHMVELVPYDRYLWLLLETLDKHPFEDRANELEDGLAKVSLQNQEQGINPGHIARPPVSGDALNTFQYPEEVADGLETVLRGLMYIYTEPPLVVPRIRWPPETNESSPEKRPKFFVGRRGHENTPQIEHRCVNKHIKPHDQREYEWLAAFLKVVTWIEWNIGPAKEDF
;
A
#
# COMPACT_ATOMS: atom_id res chain seq x y z
N MET A 1 -0.56 23.12 17.38
CA MET A 1 -1.29 24.15 16.60
C MET A 1 -2.38 24.74 17.47
N ALA A 2 -2.30 26.02 17.81
CA ALA A 2 -3.40 26.72 18.49
C ALA A 2 -4.54 26.92 17.48
N SER A 3 -5.51 26.00 17.47
CA SER A 3 -6.70 26.12 16.64
C SER A 3 -7.48 27.36 17.10
N ARG A 4 -7.76 28.29 16.16
CA ARG A 4 -8.63 29.43 16.45
C ARG A 4 -9.98 28.90 16.93
N LEU A 5 -10.42 29.38 18.09
CA LEU A 5 -11.71 29.02 18.67
C LEU A 5 -12.85 29.23 17.63
N PRO A 6 -13.74 28.25 17.40
CA PRO A 6 -14.80 28.37 16.40
C PRO A 6 -15.73 29.52 16.74
N VAL A 7 -16.26 30.19 15.71
CA VAL A 7 -17.17 31.34 15.85
C VAL A 7 -18.34 31.02 16.79
N VAL A 8 -18.91 29.81 16.67
CA VAL A 8 -19.99 29.34 17.54
C VAL A 8 -19.58 29.34 19.01
N VAL A 9 -18.42 28.78 19.34
CA VAL A 9 -17.94 28.70 20.73
C VAL A 9 -17.60 30.09 21.28
N ARG A 10 -17.03 30.97 20.45
CA ARG A 10 -16.76 32.38 20.83
C ARG A 10 -18.03 33.15 21.12
N ASN A 11 -19.08 32.91 20.33
CA ASN A 11 -20.36 33.58 20.51
C ASN A 11 -21.07 33.07 21.76
N LEU A 12 -21.08 31.75 21.99
CA LEU A 12 -21.66 31.16 23.21
C LEU A 12 -21.06 31.75 24.49
N GLN A 13 -19.74 32.00 24.51
CA GLN A 13 -19.08 32.60 25.67
C GLN A 13 -19.53 34.03 25.99
N LYS A 14 -20.10 34.75 25.02
CA LYS A 14 -20.57 36.14 25.18
C LYS A 14 -22.04 36.23 25.56
N LEU A 15 -22.77 35.12 25.48
CA LEU A 15 -24.21 35.10 25.77
C LEU A 15 -24.45 34.95 27.28
N PRO A 16 -25.55 35.50 27.81
CA PRO A 16 -26.02 35.20 29.15
C PRO A 16 -26.24 33.69 29.34
N ARG A 17 -26.07 33.20 30.56
CA ARG A 17 -26.17 31.77 30.90
C ARG A 17 -27.49 31.18 30.44
N GLU A 18 -28.57 31.92 30.61
CA GLU A 18 -29.94 31.52 30.27
C GLU A 18 -30.09 31.24 28.78
N ILE A 19 -29.47 32.07 27.94
CA ILE A 19 -29.47 31.88 26.48
C ILE A 19 -28.58 30.69 26.11
N VAL A 20 -27.44 30.51 26.77
CA VAL A 20 -26.59 29.32 26.57
C VAL A 20 -27.36 28.05 26.91
N HIS A 21 -28.12 28.04 28.02
CA HIS A 21 -28.99 26.93 28.39
C HIS A 21 -30.06 26.63 27.34
N GLN A 22 -30.71 27.66 26.79
CA GLN A 22 -31.66 27.48 25.69
C GLN A 22 -31.00 26.82 24.47
N VAL A 23 -29.80 27.28 24.09
CA VAL A 23 -29.05 26.65 22.99
C VAL A 23 -28.69 25.20 23.32
N LEU A 24 -28.26 24.92 24.56
CA LEU A 24 -27.92 23.55 24.96
C LEU A 24 -29.10 22.59 24.83
N ASN A 25 -30.34 23.01 25.09
CA ASN A 25 -31.53 22.14 24.94
C ASN A 25 -31.67 21.52 23.54
N ASP A 26 -31.28 22.26 22.51
CA ASP A 26 -31.41 21.85 21.11
C ASP A 26 -30.20 21.06 20.58
N LEU A 27 -29.12 20.96 21.38
CA LEU A 27 -27.92 20.27 20.96
C LEU A 27 -27.97 18.78 21.33
N PRO A 28 -27.46 17.88 20.47
CA PRO A 28 -27.22 16.50 20.87
C PRO A 28 -25.94 16.38 21.70
N VAL A 29 -25.82 15.30 22.48
CA VAL A 29 -24.69 15.04 23.39
C VAL A 29 -23.34 15.19 22.70
N ILE A 30 -23.19 14.72 21.45
CA ILE A 30 -21.94 14.82 20.70
C ILE A 30 -21.49 16.28 20.47
N LYS A 31 -22.44 17.20 20.27
CA LYS A 31 -22.14 18.63 20.08
C LYS A 31 -21.75 19.27 21.41
N VAL A 32 -22.37 18.87 22.51
CA VAL A 32 -21.97 19.30 23.86
C VAL A 32 -20.55 18.84 24.18
N LEU A 33 -20.20 17.57 23.93
CA LEU A 33 -18.82 17.08 24.06
C LEU A 33 -17.84 17.87 23.18
N SER A 34 -18.25 18.22 21.96
CA SER A 34 -17.45 19.08 21.08
C SER A 34 -17.23 20.48 21.64
N ILE A 35 -18.24 21.09 22.26
CA ILE A 35 -18.13 22.41 22.91
C ILE A 35 -17.18 22.32 24.11
N LEU A 36 -17.40 21.34 24.99
CA LEU A 36 -16.56 21.09 26.17
C LEU A 36 -15.10 20.82 25.80
N SER A 37 -14.81 20.25 24.61
CA SER A 37 -13.43 19.99 24.17
C SER A 37 -12.56 21.24 23.99
N TRP A 38 -13.17 22.44 23.96
CA TRP A 38 -12.47 23.72 23.95
C TRP A 38 -12.02 24.20 25.34
N LYS A 39 -12.40 23.49 26.41
CA LYS A 39 -11.96 23.71 27.80
C LYS A 39 -12.19 25.13 28.29
N ILE A 40 -13.41 25.66 28.08
CA ILE A 40 -13.79 27.00 28.50
C ILE A 40 -14.57 26.91 29.80
N VAL A 41 -14.00 27.44 30.89
CA VAL A 41 -14.56 27.35 32.24
C VAL A 41 -16.02 27.81 32.31
N PHE A 42 -16.38 28.89 31.62
CA PHE A 42 -17.76 29.38 31.57
C PHE A 42 -18.73 28.37 30.96
N LEU A 43 -18.33 27.67 29.89
CA LEU A 43 -19.18 26.69 29.23
C LEU A 43 -19.30 25.40 30.06
N ASP A 44 -18.22 24.99 30.74
CA ASP A 44 -18.25 23.89 31.69
C ASP A 44 -19.28 24.18 32.81
N GLN A 45 -19.26 25.40 33.38
CA GLN A 45 -20.25 25.84 34.37
C GLN A 45 -21.67 25.87 33.81
N CYS A 46 -21.86 26.32 32.57
CA CYS A 46 -23.18 26.33 31.92
C CYS A 46 -23.72 24.91 31.74
N VAL A 47 -22.89 23.95 31.32
CA VAL A 47 -23.26 22.54 31.16
C VAL A 47 -23.60 21.90 32.51
N MET A 48 -22.77 22.13 33.54
CA MET A 48 -23.01 21.58 34.90
C MET A 48 -24.27 22.15 35.56
N SER A 49 -24.62 23.42 35.28
CA SER A 49 -25.84 24.05 35.79
C SER A 49 -27.09 23.80 34.95
N HIS A 50 -26.96 23.12 33.80
CA HIS A 50 -28.09 22.82 32.92
C HIS A 50 -28.96 21.69 33.48
N ILE A 51 -30.28 21.79 33.36
CA ILE A 51 -31.23 20.85 33.99
C ILE A 51 -31.02 19.38 33.56
N TYR A 52 -30.68 19.15 32.29
CA TYR A 52 -30.45 17.80 31.75
C TYR A 52 -28.97 17.43 31.70
N TYR A 53 -28.11 18.36 31.26
CA TYR A 53 -26.70 18.07 31.08
C TYR A 53 -25.94 18.09 32.40
N GLY A 54 -26.40 18.82 33.40
CA GLY A 54 -25.86 18.77 34.76
C GLY A 54 -26.11 17.42 35.44
N ARG A 55 -27.12 16.65 35.02
CA ARG A 55 -27.33 15.26 35.48
C ARG A 55 -26.35 14.28 34.85
N ILE A 56 -25.92 14.57 33.62
CA ILE A 56 -24.95 13.76 32.88
C ILE A 56 -23.52 14.12 33.30
N PHE A 57 -23.23 15.41 33.40
CA PHE A 57 -21.94 15.98 33.73
C PHE A 57 -22.00 16.69 35.09
N SER A 58 -22.19 15.90 36.15
CA SER A 58 -22.43 16.44 37.51
C SER A 58 -21.18 17.07 38.15
N SER A 59 -20.00 16.84 37.59
CA SER A 59 -18.74 17.34 38.13
C SER A 59 -17.72 17.65 37.04
N GLN A 60 -16.75 18.50 37.38
CA GLN A 60 -15.61 18.81 36.51
C GLN A 60 -14.78 17.55 36.19
N ASP A 61 -14.68 16.62 37.14
CA ASP A 61 -13.99 15.34 36.93
C ASP A 61 -14.73 14.46 35.92
N GLY A 62 -16.07 14.44 35.97
CA GLY A 62 -16.90 13.76 34.98
C GLY A 62 -16.70 14.32 33.57
N ILE A 63 -16.68 15.65 33.44
CA ILE A 63 -16.35 16.34 32.17
C ILE A 63 -14.95 15.95 31.71
N SER A 64 -13.95 16.05 32.58
CA SER A 64 -12.55 15.72 32.27
C SER A 64 -12.40 14.28 31.79
N MET A 65 -13.04 13.34 32.47
CA MET A 65 -13.05 11.92 32.10
C MET A 65 -13.71 11.67 30.75
N ALA A 66 -14.86 12.29 30.48
CA ALA A 66 -15.54 12.19 29.18
C ALA A 66 -14.68 12.77 28.05
N LEU A 67 -14.07 13.94 28.28
CA LEU A 67 -13.22 14.60 27.29
C LEU A 67 -11.97 13.81 26.92
N LYS A 68 -11.35 13.10 27.88
CA LYS A 68 -10.21 12.20 27.61
C LYS A 68 -10.59 11.10 26.61
N HIS A 69 -11.75 10.47 26.80
CA HIS A 69 -12.25 9.45 25.87
C HIS A 69 -12.70 10.08 24.54
N TYR A 70 -13.43 11.18 24.59
CA TYR A 70 -13.97 11.87 23.42
C TYR A 70 -12.87 12.31 22.45
N THR A 71 -11.72 12.77 22.96
CA THR A 71 -10.62 13.23 22.11
C THR A 71 -10.09 12.08 21.24
N LEU A 72 -9.82 10.91 21.82
CA LEU A 72 -9.35 9.74 21.08
C LEU A 72 -10.46 9.18 20.16
N TYR A 73 -11.68 9.05 20.69
CA TYR A 73 -12.85 8.63 19.94
C TYR A 73 -13.03 9.45 18.64
N ARG A 74 -13.02 10.78 18.75
CA ARG A 74 -13.21 11.69 17.63
C ARG A 74 -12.11 11.54 16.59
N GLU A 75 -10.87 11.35 17.05
CA GLU A 75 -9.73 11.19 16.16
C GLU A 75 -9.80 9.90 15.36
N ILE A 76 -10.14 8.78 16.01
CA ILE A 76 -10.36 7.49 15.38
C ILE A 76 -11.50 7.58 14.36
N CYS A 77 -12.65 8.16 14.73
CA CYS A 77 -13.78 8.31 13.83
C CYS A 77 -13.42 9.17 12.60
N TRP A 78 -12.73 10.29 12.79
CA TRP A 78 -12.29 11.14 11.69
C TRP A 78 -11.31 10.44 10.75
N PHE A 79 -10.43 9.61 11.29
CA PHE A 79 -9.46 8.87 10.50
C PHE A 79 -10.14 7.81 9.63
N HIS A 80 -10.98 6.97 10.25
CA HIS A 80 -11.76 5.93 9.57
C HIS A 80 -12.94 6.45 8.73
N ARG A 81 -13.23 7.76 8.81
CA ARG A 81 -14.42 8.40 8.21
C ARG A 81 -15.74 7.83 8.75
N TRP A 82 -15.72 7.37 9.99
CA TRP A 82 -16.94 6.95 10.69
C TRP A 82 -17.75 8.18 11.10
N PRO A 83 -19.09 8.09 11.09
CA PRO A 83 -19.91 9.15 11.63
C PRO A 83 -19.62 9.31 13.13
N PRO A 84 -19.44 10.53 13.65
CA PRO A 84 -19.14 10.78 15.07
C PRO A 84 -20.35 10.57 16.00
N ALA A 85 -21.51 10.24 15.43
CA ALA A 85 -22.69 9.78 16.13
C ALA A 85 -23.38 8.76 15.21
N ASP A 86 -23.77 7.61 15.75
CA ASP A 86 -24.52 6.63 14.96
C ASP A 86 -25.85 7.25 14.50
N THR A 87 -26.27 6.97 13.27
CA THR A 87 -27.50 7.55 12.69
C THR A 87 -28.78 6.85 13.14
N GLY A 88 -28.67 5.79 13.95
CA GLY A 88 -29.82 5.07 14.48
C GLY A 88 -30.56 5.85 15.57
N ALA A 89 -31.88 5.66 15.65
CA ALA A 89 -32.75 6.28 16.66
C ALA A 89 -32.37 5.97 18.11
N ALA A 90 -31.52 4.96 18.35
CA ALA A 90 -31.00 4.57 19.67
C ALA A 90 -29.58 5.09 19.96
N SER A 91 -29.04 6.04 19.16
CA SER A 91 -27.69 6.54 19.39
C SER A 91 -27.62 7.54 20.55
N ASN A 92 -26.94 7.15 21.63
CA ASN A 92 -26.65 8.01 22.79
C ASN A 92 -26.02 9.37 22.42
N PHE A 93 -25.28 9.42 21.31
CA PHE A 93 -24.60 10.63 20.83
C PHE A 93 -25.51 11.56 20.04
N ALA A 94 -26.52 11.02 19.36
CA ALA A 94 -27.53 11.78 18.63
C ALA A 94 -28.70 12.22 19.53
N SER A 95 -28.89 11.56 20.67
CA SER A 95 -29.89 11.91 21.67
C SER A 95 -29.69 13.31 22.27
N SER A 96 -30.80 13.97 22.58
CA SER A 96 -30.81 15.19 23.39
C SER A 96 -30.43 14.87 24.83
N GLY A 97 -29.94 15.87 25.57
CA GLY A 97 -29.64 15.73 26.99
C GLY A 97 -30.86 15.24 27.79
N GLN A 98 -32.06 15.68 27.43
CA GLN A 98 -33.30 15.27 28.08
C GLN A 98 -33.53 13.75 27.96
N SER A 99 -33.45 13.22 26.73
CA SER A 99 -33.71 11.80 26.45
C SER A 99 -32.72 10.90 27.20
N LEU A 100 -31.44 11.27 27.19
CA LEU A 100 -30.40 10.48 27.85
C LEU A 100 -30.44 10.63 29.38
N SER A 101 -30.85 11.79 29.92
CA SER A 101 -30.90 12.03 31.37
C SER A 101 -31.95 11.19 32.11
N MET A 102 -32.86 10.54 31.38
CA MET A 102 -33.84 9.61 31.94
C MET A 102 -33.27 8.20 32.17
N GLU A 103 -32.08 7.91 31.63
CA GLU A 103 -31.38 6.64 31.82
C GLU A 103 -30.56 6.63 33.12
N TRP A 104 -30.35 5.44 33.69
CA TRP A 104 -29.49 5.27 34.86
C TRP A 104 -28.01 5.28 34.44
N GLY A 105 -27.20 6.14 35.05
CA GLY A 105 -25.75 6.24 34.75
C GLY A 105 -25.43 6.76 33.34
N PRO A 106 -25.98 7.90 32.90
CA PRO A 106 -25.88 8.35 31.50
C PRO A 106 -24.44 8.67 31.07
N LEU A 107 -23.59 9.14 32.00
CA LEU A 107 -22.18 9.39 31.73
C LEU A 107 -21.41 8.10 31.44
N ASP A 108 -21.65 7.06 32.24
CA ASP A 108 -20.99 5.76 32.08
C ASP A 108 -21.40 5.11 30.76
N LEU A 109 -22.66 5.27 30.34
CA LEU A 109 -23.13 4.79 29.05
C LEU A 109 -22.46 5.52 27.88
N ILE A 110 -22.33 6.85 27.95
CA ILE A 110 -21.60 7.65 26.95
C ILE A 110 -20.14 7.17 26.86
N ILE A 111 -19.48 6.99 27.99
CA ILE A 111 -18.08 6.53 28.05
C ILE A 111 -17.95 5.10 27.53
N ALA A 112 -18.83 4.18 27.91
CA ALA A 112 -18.85 2.81 27.43
C ALA A 112 -19.02 2.75 25.91
N THR A 113 -19.88 3.61 25.35
CA THR A 113 -20.07 3.73 23.90
C THR A 113 -18.78 4.21 23.22
N MET A 114 -18.13 5.27 23.74
CA MET A 114 -16.83 5.72 23.20
C MET A 114 -15.77 4.63 23.28
N ARG A 115 -15.68 3.90 24.40
CA ARG A 115 -14.71 2.79 24.59
C ARG A 115 -14.91 1.69 23.56
N ARG A 116 -16.17 1.31 23.27
CA ARG A 116 -16.48 0.30 22.26
C ARG A 116 -15.98 0.73 20.88
N THR A 117 -16.26 1.96 20.46
CA THR A 117 -15.80 2.47 19.17
C THR A 117 -14.28 2.64 19.12
N ILE A 118 -13.64 3.08 20.22
CA ILE A 118 -12.18 3.13 20.30
C ILE A 118 -11.58 1.74 20.10
N ARG A 119 -12.09 0.71 20.81
CA ARG A 119 -11.62 -0.67 20.64
C ARG A 119 -11.80 -1.15 19.20
N ALA A 120 -12.98 -0.95 18.61
CA ALA A 120 -13.24 -1.31 17.22
C ALA A 120 -12.28 -0.60 16.24
N GLY A 121 -11.95 0.67 16.48
CA GLY A 121 -11.03 1.43 15.63
C GLY A 121 -9.55 1.06 15.80
N LEU A 122 -9.21 0.42 16.93
CA LEU A 122 -7.88 -0.14 17.20
C LEU A 122 -7.78 -1.63 16.84
N ASP A 123 -8.91 -2.31 16.60
CA ASP A 123 -8.95 -3.69 16.13
C ASP A 123 -8.63 -3.74 14.63
N ILE A 124 -7.35 -3.86 14.30
CA ILE A 124 -6.85 -3.98 12.93
C ILE A 124 -6.70 -5.45 12.60
N GLU A 125 -7.18 -5.87 11.43
CA GLU A 125 -7.01 -7.24 10.95
C GLU A 125 -5.52 -7.64 10.91
N PHE A 126 -5.24 -8.90 11.22
CA PHE A 126 -3.87 -9.40 11.38
C PHE A 126 -2.96 -9.10 10.18
N TYR A 127 -3.48 -9.22 8.96
CA TYR A 127 -2.72 -8.97 7.74
C TYR A 127 -2.37 -7.48 7.54
N ASP A 128 -3.32 -6.58 7.81
CA ASP A 128 -3.07 -5.14 7.78
C ASP A 128 -2.07 -4.73 8.85
N LEU A 129 -2.14 -5.39 10.00
CA LEU A 129 -1.25 -5.14 11.13
C LEU A 129 0.19 -5.61 10.87
N ASP A 130 0.36 -6.76 10.21
CA ASP A 130 1.66 -7.24 9.72
C ASP A 130 2.24 -6.28 8.67
N LEU A 131 1.40 -5.80 7.73
CA LEU A 131 1.82 -4.83 6.73
C LEU A 131 2.28 -3.51 7.35
N LEU A 132 1.52 -2.97 8.30
CA LEU A 132 1.92 -1.77 9.05
C LEU A 132 3.22 -2.02 9.82
N GLY A 133 3.35 -3.17 10.48
CA GLY A 133 4.55 -3.56 11.23
C GLY A 133 5.82 -3.61 10.39
N LYS A 134 5.74 -4.17 9.18
CA LYS A 134 6.88 -4.27 8.24
C LYS A 134 7.42 -2.93 7.77
N HIS A 135 6.55 -1.93 7.65
CA HIS A 135 6.91 -0.61 7.13
C HIS A 135 6.91 0.49 8.20
N ALA A 136 6.72 0.13 9.47
CA ALA A 136 6.80 1.06 10.59
C ALA A 136 8.25 1.46 10.89
N ARG A 137 8.49 2.74 11.21
CA ARG A 137 9.79 3.20 11.74
C ARG A 137 10.07 2.66 13.14
N ASN A 138 9.02 2.46 13.93
CA ASN A 138 9.10 2.06 15.34
C ASN A 138 8.47 0.68 15.52
N PRO A 139 9.02 -0.16 16.43
CA PRO A 139 8.44 -1.46 16.73
C PRO A 139 7.02 -1.30 17.25
N ARG A 140 6.18 -2.29 16.94
CA ARG A 140 4.80 -2.32 17.41
C ARG A 140 4.79 -2.28 18.95
N PRO A 141 4.04 -1.36 19.57
CA PRO A 141 3.86 -1.35 21.01
C PRO A 141 3.24 -2.67 21.50
N SER A 142 3.80 -3.22 22.59
CA SER A 142 3.22 -4.35 23.33
C SER A 142 1.87 -3.92 23.89
N THR A 143 0.83 -4.13 23.10
CA THR A 143 -0.55 -3.78 23.48
C THR A 143 -1.24 -5.02 23.97
N THR A 144 -1.97 -4.89 25.08
CA THR A 144 -2.94 -5.90 25.48
C THR A 144 -3.89 -6.13 24.32
N ASN A 145 -4.20 -7.39 24.06
CA ASN A 145 -4.99 -7.80 22.91
C ASN A 145 -6.35 -7.07 22.96
N MET A 146 -6.53 -6.05 22.10
CA MET A 146 -7.70 -5.16 22.09
C MET A 146 -9.02 -5.93 21.88
N ARG A 147 -8.89 -7.15 21.35
CA ARG A 147 -9.97 -8.11 21.10
C ARG A 147 -10.31 -8.99 22.30
N ALA A 148 -9.36 -9.21 23.21
CA ALA A 148 -9.49 -10.12 24.36
C ALA A 148 -9.89 -9.40 25.65
N GLU A 149 -9.65 -8.10 25.77
CA GLU A 149 -10.20 -7.30 26.86
C GLU A 149 -11.71 -7.14 26.64
N GLY A 150 -12.51 -7.85 27.43
CA GLY A 150 -13.98 -7.77 27.38
C GLY A 150 -14.48 -6.32 27.51
N ALA A 151 -15.69 -6.07 27.00
CA ALA A 151 -16.29 -4.74 26.95
C ALA A 151 -16.31 -4.00 28.31
N GLU A 152 -16.31 -4.76 29.41
CA GLU A 152 -16.42 -4.30 30.79
C GLU A 152 -15.10 -3.88 31.45
N GLN A 153 -13.93 -4.23 30.89
CA GLN A 153 -12.66 -3.82 31.49
C GLN A 153 -12.38 -2.32 31.26
N PRO A 154 -11.76 -1.62 32.22
CA PRO A 154 -11.39 -0.22 32.07
C PRO A 154 -10.34 -0.07 30.96
N LEU A 155 -10.66 0.73 29.96
CA LEU A 155 -9.77 1.00 28.83
C LEU A 155 -8.58 1.86 29.29
N ASN A 156 -7.35 1.34 29.15
CA ASN A 156 -6.15 2.16 29.38
C ASN A 156 -5.95 3.14 28.22
N LEU A 157 -6.48 4.36 28.37
CA LEU A 157 -6.40 5.40 27.35
C LEU A 157 -4.96 5.78 26.97
N HIS A 158 -4.00 5.71 27.90
CA HIS A 158 -2.62 6.04 27.58
C HIS A 158 -2.03 5.03 26.60
N SER A 159 -2.21 3.72 26.88
CA SER A 159 -1.80 2.65 25.96
C SER A 159 -2.53 2.74 24.62
N CYS A 160 -3.82 3.09 24.62
CA CYS A 160 -4.59 3.30 23.40
C CYS A 160 -4.03 4.44 22.55
N TRP A 161 -3.63 5.55 23.18
CA TRP A 161 -3.00 6.67 22.48
C TRP A 161 -1.65 6.30 21.86
N ILE A 162 -0.80 5.58 22.60
CA ILE A 162 0.49 5.09 22.10
C ILE A 162 0.26 4.22 20.86
N TYR A 163 -0.65 3.26 20.96
CA TYR A 163 -0.96 2.35 19.86
C TYR A 163 -1.58 3.07 18.66
N TRP A 164 -2.53 3.97 18.91
CA TRP A 164 -3.14 4.79 17.85
C TRP A 164 -2.14 5.66 17.12
N ASN A 165 -1.21 6.29 17.84
CA ASN A 165 -0.13 7.06 17.22
C ASN A 165 0.78 6.17 16.39
N TRP A 166 1.11 4.97 16.86
CA TRP A 166 1.86 3.99 16.08
C TRP A 166 1.12 3.58 14.81
N ILE A 167 -0.20 3.34 14.85
CA ILE A 167 -1.01 3.02 13.66
C ILE A 167 -0.93 4.14 12.62
N LYS A 168 -1.21 5.39 13.02
CA LYS A 168 -1.19 6.54 12.10
C LYS A 168 0.20 6.75 11.49
N GLU A 169 1.23 6.64 12.31
CA GLU A 169 2.62 6.78 11.89
C GLU A 169 2.97 5.71 10.86
N SER A 170 2.73 4.44 11.19
CA SER A 170 3.03 3.30 10.32
C SER A 170 2.26 3.40 8.98
N LYS A 171 1.00 3.82 9.01
CA LYS A 171 0.21 4.05 7.80
C LYS A 171 0.78 5.20 6.97
N ARG A 172 1.24 6.28 7.60
CA ARG A 172 1.88 7.40 6.89
C ARG A 172 3.16 6.96 6.19
N GLU A 173 4.02 6.20 6.86
CA GLU A 173 5.26 5.67 6.29
C GLU A 173 4.98 4.73 5.10
N LEU A 174 4.03 3.80 5.28
CA LEU A 174 3.55 2.92 4.21
C LEU A 174 3.10 3.72 2.97
N ASN A 175 2.30 4.76 3.19
CA ASN A 175 1.81 5.64 2.13
C ASN A 175 2.93 6.44 1.45
N GLU A 176 3.93 6.90 2.22
CA GLU A 176 5.10 7.63 1.71
C GLU A 176 5.95 6.73 0.80
N ILE A 177 6.23 5.49 1.22
CA ILE A 177 6.98 4.51 0.41
C ILE A 177 6.24 4.26 -0.91
N LYS A 178 4.93 3.99 -0.84
CA LYS A 178 4.12 3.74 -2.03
C LYS A 178 4.05 4.95 -2.96
N SER A 179 3.91 6.15 -2.39
CA SER A 179 3.95 7.39 -3.16
C SER A 179 5.31 7.58 -3.85
N LYS A 180 6.42 7.24 -3.18
CA LYS A 180 7.77 7.32 -3.76
C LYS A 180 7.91 6.35 -4.92
N GLN A 181 7.43 5.13 -4.76
CA GLN A 181 7.43 4.10 -5.80
C GLN A 181 6.67 4.52 -7.06
N LEU A 182 5.44 5.02 -6.90
CA LEU A 182 4.63 5.54 -8.02
C LEU A 182 5.30 6.72 -8.75
N ARG A 183 5.97 7.62 -8.01
CA ARG A 183 6.76 8.72 -8.60
C ARG A 183 8.00 8.20 -9.33
N SER A 184 8.66 7.17 -8.80
CA SER A 184 9.77 6.50 -9.50
C SER A 184 9.29 5.90 -10.82
N SER A 185 8.14 5.21 -10.82
CA SER A 185 7.48 4.72 -12.04
C SER A 185 7.20 5.84 -13.03
N ALA A 186 6.66 6.98 -12.58
CA ALA A 186 6.40 8.14 -13.43
C ALA A 186 7.68 8.68 -14.10
N ARG A 187 8.76 8.84 -13.32
CA ARG A 187 10.07 9.29 -13.83
C ARG A 187 10.69 8.31 -14.83
N LEU A 188 10.52 7.00 -14.62
CA LEU A 188 11.00 5.99 -15.58
C LEU A 188 10.26 6.10 -16.92
N VAL A 189 8.95 6.34 -16.90
CA VAL A 189 8.16 6.56 -18.13
C VAL A 189 8.56 7.85 -18.83
N GLU A 190 8.81 8.94 -18.09
CA GLU A 190 9.29 10.20 -18.69
C GLU A 190 10.67 10.03 -19.34
N LYS A 191 11.58 9.31 -18.67
CA LYS A 191 12.94 9.08 -19.17
C LYS A 191 12.99 8.09 -20.34
N TYR A 192 12.15 7.06 -20.33
CA TYR A 192 12.14 5.97 -21.32
C TYR A 192 10.73 5.75 -21.92
N PRO A 193 10.16 6.75 -22.62
CA PRO A 193 8.75 6.76 -23.02
C PRO A 193 8.38 5.66 -24.03
N ARG A 194 9.36 5.08 -24.72
CA ARG A 194 9.14 4.06 -25.76
C ARG A 194 9.31 2.62 -25.31
N VAL A 195 9.84 2.43 -24.11
CA VAL A 195 10.29 1.11 -23.64
C VAL A 195 9.28 0.45 -22.71
N LEU A 196 8.46 1.25 -22.03
CA LEU A 196 7.56 0.80 -20.96
C LEU A 196 6.09 0.82 -21.36
N LYS A 197 5.33 -0.09 -20.75
CA LYS A 197 3.87 -0.14 -20.80
C LYS A 197 3.28 -0.57 -19.47
N ARG A 198 1.95 -0.47 -19.35
CA ARG A 198 1.22 -1.09 -18.22
C ARG A 198 1.22 -2.61 -18.39
N PRO A 199 1.30 -3.40 -17.31
CA PRO A 199 1.30 -4.86 -17.38
C PRO A 199 0.15 -5.42 -18.24
N LEU A 200 -1.07 -4.90 -18.06
CA LEU A 200 -2.27 -5.40 -18.75
C LEU A 200 -2.47 -4.82 -20.16
N ASP A 201 -1.55 -3.99 -20.66
CA ASP A 201 -1.64 -3.47 -22.01
C ASP A 201 -1.24 -4.56 -23.02
N PRO A 202 -2.18 -5.01 -23.88
CA PRO A 202 -1.89 -6.07 -24.86
C PRO A 202 -0.99 -5.59 -26.00
N SER A 203 -0.77 -4.28 -26.17
CA SER A 203 0.01 -3.75 -27.28
C SER A 203 1.49 -4.15 -27.19
N GLN A 204 2.05 -4.52 -28.35
CA GLN A 204 3.49 -4.76 -28.58
C GLN A 204 4.04 -3.96 -29.77
N GLY A 205 3.15 -3.23 -30.47
CA GLY A 205 3.49 -2.44 -31.66
C GLY A 205 4.18 -1.12 -31.32
N ALA A 206 4.06 -0.14 -32.22
CA ALA A 206 4.65 1.18 -32.04
C ALA A 206 4.32 1.77 -30.65
N PRO A 207 5.30 2.36 -29.94
CA PRO A 207 5.07 2.96 -28.63
C PRO A 207 3.93 3.95 -28.67
N ARG A 208 3.10 3.95 -27.62
CA ARG A 208 2.01 4.91 -27.53
C ARG A 208 2.55 6.34 -27.67
N PRO A 209 1.99 7.17 -28.56
CA PRO A 209 2.49 8.52 -28.82
C PRO A 209 2.33 9.47 -27.62
N ASN A 210 1.48 9.13 -26.65
CA ASN A 210 1.21 9.99 -25.49
C ASN A 210 1.43 9.24 -24.16
N THR A 211 2.67 9.27 -23.67
CA THR A 211 3.04 8.80 -22.32
C THR A 211 2.71 9.80 -21.23
N THR A 212 2.44 11.06 -21.57
CA THR A 212 2.09 12.13 -20.61
C THR A 212 0.87 11.77 -19.76
N HIS A 213 -0.15 11.15 -20.35
CA HIS A 213 -1.32 10.68 -19.60
C HIS A 213 -0.96 9.56 -18.60
N LEU A 214 0.00 8.68 -18.93
CA LEU A 214 0.45 7.63 -18.02
C LEU A 214 1.18 8.24 -16.81
N VAL A 215 2.10 9.17 -17.06
CA VAL A 215 2.85 9.92 -16.04
C VAL A 215 1.89 10.68 -15.12
N ALA A 216 0.97 11.47 -15.70
CA ALA A 216 -0.01 12.24 -14.92
C ALA A 216 -0.89 11.35 -14.03
N ASN A 217 -1.28 10.17 -14.52
CA ASN A 217 -2.02 9.20 -13.71
C ASN A 217 -1.19 8.64 -12.56
N LEU A 218 0.07 8.27 -12.80
CA LEU A 218 0.97 7.76 -11.75
C LEU A 218 1.19 8.82 -10.66
N GLU A 219 1.40 10.08 -11.04
CA GLU A 219 1.52 11.21 -10.10
C GLU A 219 0.22 11.44 -9.32
N ALA A 220 -0.94 11.39 -9.99
CA ALA A 220 -2.23 11.49 -9.31
C ALA A 220 -2.44 10.34 -8.30
N HIS A 221 -2.02 9.11 -8.63
CA HIS A 221 -2.08 7.97 -7.73
C HIS A 221 -1.09 8.09 -6.56
N ALA A 222 0.11 8.64 -6.79
CA ALA A 222 1.08 8.94 -5.73
C ALA A 222 0.48 9.90 -4.71
N MET A 223 -0.11 11.00 -5.19
CA MET A 223 -0.78 12.00 -4.34
C MET A 223 -2.00 11.43 -3.59
N ARG A 224 -2.77 10.53 -4.22
CA ARG A 224 -3.88 9.84 -3.54
C ARG A 224 -3.39 8.91 -2.45
N SER A 225 -2.28 8.20 -2.68
CA SER A 225 -1.71 7.25 -1.72
C SER A 225 -1.26 7.96 -0.43
N LEU A 226 -0.68 9.16 -0.51
CA LEU A 226 -0.34 9.97 0.67
C LEU A 226 -1.55 10.29 1.58
N ARG A 227 -2.74 10.35 1.00
CA ARG A 227 -3.99 10.71 1.70
C ARG A 227 -4.84 9.50 2.06
N ASP A 228 -4.38 8.29 1.74
CA ASP A 228 -5.12 7.08 2.03
C ASP A 228 -5.14 6.81 3.53
N ARG A 229 -6.35 6.65 4.07
CA ARG A 229 -6.59 6.35 5.49
C ARG A 229 -7.17 4.97 5.69
N ASN A 230 -7.33 4.21 4.62
CA ASN A 230 -7.94 2.90 4.74
C ASN A 230 -6.99 1.96 5.49
N LEU A 231 -7.45 1.42 6.61
CA LEU A 231 -6.76 0.39 7.39
C LEU A 231 -7.37 -0.99 7.18
N TYR A 232 -8.54 -1.05 6.54
CA TYR A 232 -9.28 -2.27 6.31
C TYR A 232 -9.25 -2.60 4.84
N HIS A 233 -8.59 -3.71 4.50
CA HIS A 233 -8.60 -4.23 3.15
C HIS A 233 -9.33 -5.56 3.16
N HIS A 234 -10.25 -5.79 2.22
CA HIS A 234 -11.00 -7.06 2.18
C HIS A 234 -10.08 -8.20 1.73
N TRP A 235 -9.30 -8.79 2.65
CA TRP A 235 -8.36 -9.87 2.35
C TRP A 235 -9.07 -11.14 1.83
N HIS A 236 -10.35 -11.31 2.16
CA HIS A 236 -11.16 -12.48 1.83
C HIS A 236 -11.84 -12.43 0.44
N ASN A 237 -11.68 -11.36 -0.34
CA ASN A 237 -12.20 -11.34 -1.71
C ASN A 237 -11.30 -12.14 -2.66
N ASN A 238 -11.80 -13.26 -3.17
CA ASN A 238 -11.04 -14.26 -3.94
C ASN A 238 -10.55 -13.81 -5.33
N TRP A 239 -10.68 -12.54 -5.70
CA TRP A 239 -10.37 -12.09 -7.06
C TRP A 239 -8.97 -11.50 -7.13
N CYS A 240 -8.02 -12.35 -7.51
CA CYS A 240 -6.70 -11.93 -7.95
C CYS A 240 -6.82 -11.02 -9.18
N ILE A 241 -6.32 -9.79 -9.08
CA ILE A 241 -6.19 -8.92 -10.25
C ILE A 241 -4.97 -9.41 -11.07
N PRO A 242 -5.08 -9.56 -12.39
CA PRO A 242 -3.93 -9.83 -13.24
C PRO A 242 -2.78 -8.83 -13.08
N GLY A 243 -1.52 -9.30 -13.17
CA GLY A 243 -0.33 -8.44 -13.11
C GLY A 243 0.08 -7.95 -11.71
N THR A 244 -0.61 -8.41 -10.66
CA THR A 244 -0.41 -8.01 -9.25
C THR A 244 1.02 -8.21 -8.73
N HIS A 245 1.80 -9.13 -9.30
CA HIS A 245 3.18 -9.39 -8.88
C HIS A 245 4.18 -8.36 -9.40
N MET A 246 3.86 -7.67 -10.50
CA MET A 246 4.74 -6.72 -11.15
C MET A 246 4.55 -5.31 -10.58
N VAL A 247 5.61 -4.52 -10.63
CA VAL A 247 5.51 -3.05 -10.47
C VAL A 247 4.55 -2.46 -11.51
N GLU A 248 4.18 -1.19 -11.42
CA GLU A 248 3.13 -0.60 -12.25
C GLU A 248 3.44 -0.59 -13.77
N LEU A 249 4.65 -0.99 -14.14
CA LEU A 249 5.22 -0.91 -15.47
C LEU A 249 5.98 -2.20 -15.82
N VAL A 250 5.92 -2.57 -17.10
CA VAL A 250 6.66 -3.69 -17.67
C VAL A 250 7.25 -3.22 -19.00
N PRO A 251 8.48 -3.63 -19.36
CA PRO A 251 8.99 -3.36 -20.70
C PRO A 251 8.17 -4.05 -21.79
N TYR A 252 8.18 -3.53 -23.03
CA TYR A 252 7.64 -4.29 -24.16
C TYR A 252 8.46 -5.55 -24.43
N ASP A 253 7.82 -6.63 -24.89
CA ASP A 253 8.48 -7.93 -25.12
C ASP A 253 9.60 -7.80 -26.17
N ARG A 254 9.47 -6.88 -27.12
CA ARG A 254 10.51 -6.60 -28.12
C ARG A 254 11.86 -6.18 -27.53
N TYR A 255 11.86 -5.49 -26.39
CA TYR A 255 13.10 -5.08 -25.72
C TYR A 255 13.75 -6.24 -24.97
N LEU A 256 12.95 -7.22 -24.53
CA LEU A 256 13.49 -8.50 -24.07
C LEU A 256 14.15 -9.25 -25.23
N TRP A 257 13.54 -9.26 -26.41
CA TRP A 257 14.14 -9.91 -27.59
C TRP A 257 15.43 -9.22 -28.02
N LEU A 258 15.43 -7.89 -28.07
CA LEU A 258 16.63 -7.11 -28.39
C LEU A 258 17.78 -7.44 -27.44
N LEU A 259 17.51 -7.53 -26.14
CA LEU A 259 18.51 -7.91 -25.14
C LEU A 259 19.06 -9.33 -25.41
N LEU A 260 18.18 -10.31 -25.58
CA LEU A 260 18.58 -11.71 -25.78
C LEU A 260 19.35 -11.91 -27.10
N GLU A 261 18.89 -11.30 -28.20
CA GLU A 261 19.57 -11.35 -29.50
C GLU A 261 20.95 -10.63 -29.46
N THR A 262 21.09 -9.60 -28.63
CA THR A 262 22.37 -8.91 -28.43
C THR A 262 23.34 -9.76 -27.63
N LEU A 263 22.88 -10.40 -26.56
CA LEU A 263 23.72 -11.27 -25.74
C LEU A 263 24.18 -12.53 -26.48
N ASP A 264 23.38 -13.02 -27.43
CA ASP A 264 23.76 -14.13 -28.31
C ASP A 264 24.93 -13.74 -29.25
N LYS A 265 24.89 -12.52 -29.81
CA LYS A 265 25.94 -11.99 -30.71
C LYS A 265 27.16 -11.43 -29.99
N HIS A 266 26.95 -10.87 -28.81
CA HIS A 266 27.94 -10.19 -27.99
C HIS A 266 27.84 -10.71 -26.55
N PRO A 267 28.42 -11.90 -26.27
CA PRO A 267 28.32 -12.52 -24.95
C PRO A 267 28.86 -11.62 -23.84
N PHE A 268 28.20 -11.62 -22.69
CA PHE A 268 28.66 -10.93 -21.49
C PHE A 268 29.53 -11.88 -20.67
N GLU A 269 30.85 -11.84 -20.89
CA GLU A 269 31.81 -12.79 -20.29
C GLU A 269 32.24 -12.43 -18.85
N ASP A 270 32.07 -11.18 -18.43
CA ASP A 270 32.44 -10.73 -17.08
C ASP A 270 31.45 -11.30 -16.04
N ARG A 271 31.86 -12.40 -15.40
CA ARG A 271 31.17 -13.11 -14.29
C ARG A 271 30.02 -14.06 -14.68
N ALA A 272 29.98 -14.54 -15.92
CA ALA A 272 28.94 -15.47 -16.42
C ALA A 272 28.83 -16.82 -15.66
N ASN A 273 29.91 -17.30 -15.05
CA ASN A 273 29.95 -18.61 -14.39
C ASN A 273 29.00 -18.72 -13.16
N GLU A 274 28.75 -17.63 -12.43
CA GLU A 274 27.79 -17.63 -11.31
C GLU A 274 26.33 -17.57 -11.80
N LEU A 275 26.11 -17.05 -13.00
CA LEU A 275 24.81 -16.83 -13.61
C LEU A 275 24.31 -18.08 -14.35
N GLU A 276 25.19 -18.80 -15.06
CA GLU A 276 24.88 -20.09 -15.68
C GLU A 276 24.43 -21.13 -14.64
N ASP A 277 25.09 -21.18 -13.47
CA ASP A 277 24.67 -22.02 -12.34
C ASP A 277 23.28 -21.64 -11.81
N GLY A 278 22.95 -20.35 -11.84
CA GLY A 278 21.63 -19.82 -11.46
C GLY A 278 20.55 -20.09 -12.50
N LEU A 279 20.89 -20.12 -13.80
CA LEU A 279 19.96 -20.42 -14.90
C LEU A 279 19.73 -21.94 -15.06
N ALA A 280 20.78 -22.75 -14.91
CA ALA A 280 20.73 -24.21 -15.03
C ALA A 280 19.96 -24.88 -13.88
N LYS A 281 20.08 -24.37 -12.65
CA LYS A 281 19.32 -24.89 -11.48
C LYS A 281 17.80 -24.73 -11.60
N VAL A 282 17.32 -23.95 -12.56
CA VAL A 282 15.92 -23.56 -12.71
C VAL A 282 15.26 -24.27 -13.89
N SER A 283 16.04 -24.58 -14.94
CA SER A 283 15.62 -25.55 -15.97
C SER A 283 15.20 -26.90 -15.37
N LEU A 284 15.80 -27.28 -14.24
CA LEU A 284 15.48 -28.53 -13.53
C LEU A 284 14.08 -28.59 -12.89
N GLN A 285 13.37 -27.46 -12.72
CA GLN A 285 12.00 -27.47 -12.18
C GLN A 285 10.90 -27.55 -13.26
N ASN A 286 11.25 -27.38 -14.54
CA ASN A 286 10.34 -27.64 -15.66
C ASN A 286 10.58 -29.02 -16.32
N GLN A 287 11.50 -29.81 -15.77
CA GLN A 287 11.97 -31.08 -16.36
C GLN A 287 11.46 -32.33 -15.63
N GLU A 288 10.25 -32.30 -15.06
CA GLU A 288 9.54 -33.53 -14.65
C GLU A 288 8.88 -34.29 -15.82
N GLN A 289 9.20 -33.96 -17.07
CA GLN A 289 8.93 -34.83 -18.21
C GLN A 289 10.26 -35.17 -18.89
N GLY A 290 10.66 -36.42 -18.67
CA GLY A 290 12.02 -36.90 -18.87
C GLY A 290 12.50 -36.84 -20.31
N ILE A 291 13.69 -36.26 -20.48
CA ILE A 291 14.58 -36.51 -21.62
C ILE A 291 16.00 -36.60 -21.05
N ASN A 292 16.68 -37.71 -21.38
CA ASN A 292 18.07 -37.99 -21.00
C ASN A 292 19.01 -36.85 -21.42
N PRO A 293 20.01 -36.46 -20.59
CA PRO A 293 21.04 -35.51 -20.97
C PRO A 293 22.06 -36.22 -21.88
N GLY A 294 21.77 -36.22 -23.19
CA GLY A 294 22.73 -36.60 -24.21
C GLY A 294 23.74 -35.47 -24.44
N HIS A 295 25.01 -35.75 -24.20
CA HIS A 295 26.19 -34.96 -24.55
C HIS A 295 26.00 -34.04 -25.77
N ILE A 296 25.92 -32.73 -25.53
CA ILE A 296 26.25 -31.74 -26.56
C ILE A 296 27.74 -31.44 -26.41
N ALA A 297 28.54 -32.08 -27.23
CA ALA A 297 29.97 -31.80 -27.36
C ALA A 297 30.14 -30.39 -27.96
N ARG A 298 30.90 -29.53 -27.27
CA ARG A 298 31.41 -28.27 -27.81
C ARG A 298 32.31 -28.57 -29.03
N PRO A 299 32.16 -27.89 -30.17
CA PRO A 299 33.19 -27.88 -31.20
C PRO A 299 34.42 -27.11 -30.68
N PRO A 300 35.64 -27.49 -31.12
CA PRO A 300 36.86 -26.82 -30.69
C PRO A 300 36.92 -25.40 -31.29
N VAL A 301 37.05 -24.41 -30.43
CA VAL A 301 37.30 -23.02 -30.82
C VAL A 301 38.73 -22.95 -31.35
N SER A 302 38.86 -22.87 -32.67
CA SER A 302 40.09 -22.46 -33.33
C SER A 302 40.36 -21.01 -32.97
N GLY A 303 41.58 -20.75 -32.50
CA GLY A 303 42.05 -19.42 -32.15
C GLY A 303 42.16 -18.53 -33.37
N ASP A 304 41.23 -17.58 -33.47
CA ASP A 304 41.42 -16.31 -34.14
C ASP A 304 41.09 -15.23 -33.11
N ALA A 305 41.86 -14.16 -33.10
CA ALA A 305 41.75 -13.07 -32.14
C ALA A 305 40.35 -12.45 -32.16
N LEU A 306 39.45 -12.95 -31.31
CA LEU A 306 38.18 -12.33 -31.01
C LEU A 306 38.50 -10.99 -30.36
N ASN A 307 38.23 -9.89 -31.08
CA ASN A 307 37.97 -8.62 -30.45
C ASN A 307 36.78 -8.84 -29.50
N THR A 308 37.08 -9.19 -28.25
CA THR A 308 36.08 -9.41 -27.21
C THR A 308 35.33 -8.10 -27.07
N PHE A 309 34.07 -8.08 -27.51
CA PHE A 309 33.24 -6.90 -27.40
C PHE A 309 33.10 -6.54 -25.92
N GLN A 310 33.62 -5.38 -25.52
CA GLN A 310 33.53 -4.92 -24.14
C GLN A 310 32.39 -3.94 -24.00
N TYR A 311 31.47 -4.26 -23.09
CA TYR A 311 30.44 -3.35 -22.65
C TYR A 311 31.08 -2.25 -21.80
N PRO A 312 30.66 -0.97 -21.93
CA PRO A 312 31.05 0.07 -20.99
C PRO A 312 30.72 -0.35 -19.55
N GLU A 313 31.59 -0.02 -18.59
CA GLU A 313 31.45 -0.42 -17.17
C GLU A 313 30.04 -0.14 -16.62
N GLU A 314 29.52 1.04 -16.90
CA GLU A 314 28.18 1.47 -16.53
C GLU A 314 27.01 0.63 -17.10
N VAL A 315 27.23 -0.05 -18.22
CA VAL A 315 26.29 -0.96 -18.90
C VAL A 315 26.51 -2.38 -18.42
N ALA A 316 27.76 -2.78 -18.18
CA ALA A 316 28.13 -4.07 -17.60
C ALA A 316 27.48 -4.27 -16.21
N ASP A 317 27.57 -3.28 -15.32
CA ASP A 317 26.91 -3.30 -14.01
C ASP A 317 25.38 -3.43 -14.13
N GLY A 318 24.81 -2.74 -15.13
CA GLY A 318 23.40 -2.82 -15.46
C GLY A 318 23.01 -4.21 -15.96
N LEU A 319 23.82 -4.81 -16.82
CA LEU A 319 23.63 -6.15 -17.36
C LEU A 319 23.68 -7.20 -16.25
N GLU A 320 24.64 -7.11 -15.33
CA GLU A 320 24.72 -7.99 -14.17
C GLU A 320 23.43 -7.95 -13.35
N THR A 321 22.94 -6.74 -13.05
CA THR A 321 21.67 -6.53 -12.32
C THR A 321 20.48 -7.12 -13.08
N VAL A 322 20.41 -6.87 -14.39
CA VAL A 322 19.33 -7.35 -15.26
C VAL A 322 19.29 -8.87 -15.29
N LEU A 323 20.44 -9.50 -15.50
CA LEU A 323 20.56 -10.95 -15.63
C LEU A 323 20.24 -11.66 -14.32
N ARG A 324 20.74 -11.14 -13.18
CA ARG A 324 20.41 -11.66 -11.83
C ARG A 324 18.90 -11.62 -11.55
N GLY A 325 18.20 -10.60 -12.02
CA GLY A 325 16.75 -10.43 -11.83
C GLY A 325 15.88 -10.93 -12.99
N LEU A 326 16.48 -11.45 -14.07
CA LEU A 326 15.75 -11.74 -15.31
C LEU A 326 14.76 -12.90 -15.15
N MET A 327 15.10 -13.86 -14.29
CA MET A 327 14.31 -15.08 -14.13
C MET A 327 13.11 -14.89 -13.23
N TYR A 328 13.19 -14.01 -12.23
CA TYR A 328 12.19 -13.93 -11.17
C TYR A 328 11.84 -12.51 -10.77
N ILE A 329 10.60 -12.36 -10.30
CA ILE A 329 10.13 -11.15 -9.65
C ILE A 329 10.47 -11.23 -8.16
N TYR A 330 11.24 -10.27 -7.65
CA TYR A 330 11.51 -10.07 -6.23
C TYR A 330 10.20 -9.80 -5.49
N THR A 331 9.83 -10.73 -4.62
CA THR A 331 8.62 -10.65 -3.80
C THR A 331 8.92 -11.15 -2.37
N GLU A 332 8.22 -10.61 -1.38
CA GLU A 332 8.27 -11.09 0.02
C GLU A 332 7.06 -11.99 0.33
N PRO A 333 7.17 -13.07 1.16
CA PRO A 333 8.24 -14.08 1.28
C PRO A 333 8.43 -14.86 -0.04
N PRO A 334 9.48 -15.69 -0.18
CA PRO A 334 10.06 -16.07 -1.47
C PRO A 334 9.09 -16.91 -2.32
N LEU A 335 8.29 -16.22 -3.12
CA LEU A 335 7.59 -16.82 -4.23
C LEU A 335 8.46 -16.67 -5.46
N VAL A 336 8.84 -17.82 -6.00
CA VAL A 336 9.53 -17.93 -7.27
C VAL A 336 8.51 -17.67 -8.37
N VAL A 337 8.19 -16.39 -8.60
CA VAL A 337 7.31 -15.97 -9.70
C VAL A 337 8.20 -15.71 -10.90
N PRO A 338 8.04 -16.47 -12.01
CA PRO A 338 8.86 -16.25 -13.19
C PRO A 338 8.55 -14.88 -13.79
N ARG A 339 9.58 -14.13 -14.16
CA ARG A 339 9.43 -12.85 -14.86
C ARG A 339 9.20 -13.03 -16.36
N ILE A 340 9.71 -14.13 -16.92
CA ILE A 340 9.58 -14.49 -18.34
C ILE A 340 8.77 -15.77 -18.47
N ARG A 341 7.88 -15.80 -19.46
CA ARG A 341 7.19 -17.01 -19.88
C ARG A 341 7.69 -17.43 -21.26
N TRP A 342 8.16 -18.67 -21.32
CA TRP A 342 8.46 -19.32 -22.59
C TRP A 342 7.17 -19.93 -23.16
N PRO A 343 6.92 -19.80 -24.47
CA PRO A 343 5.84 -20.54 -25.10
C PRO A 343 6.09 -22.06 -24.94
N PRO A 344 5.04 -22.87 -24.72
CA PRO A 344 5.20 -24.31 -24.64
C PRO A 344 5.79 -24.85 -25.95
N GLU A 345 6.63 -25.88 -25.86
CA GLU A 345 7.16 -26.62 -27.02
C GLU A 345 6.04 -27.43 -27.67
N THR A 346 5.12 -26.77 -28.36
CA THR A 346 4.19 -27.47 -29.25
C THR A 346 4.86 -27.67 -30.60
N ASN A 347 4.76 -28.90 -31.11
CA ASN A 347 5.10 -29.23 -32.48
C ASN A 347 4.24 -28.39 -33.43
N GLU A 348 4.90 -27.81 -34.45
CA GLU A 348 4.38 -27.00 -35.57
C GLU A 348 4.61 -25.47 -35.47
N SER A 349 5.49 -25.01 -36.37
CA SER A 349 5.56 -23.77 -37.16
C SER A 349 4.71 -22.53 -36.80
N SER A 350 4.43 -22.25 -35.53
CA SER A 350 3.93 -20.94 -35.10
C SER A 350 5.08 -19.91 -35.05
N PRO A 351 4.90 -18.71 -35.62
CA PRO A 351 5.87 -17.61 -35.51
C PRO A 351 6.02 -17.06 -34.07
N GLU A 352 5.24 -17.55 -33.08
CA GLU A 352 5.27 -17.07 -31.70
C GLU A 352 6.21 -17.86 -30.75
N LYS A 353 7.42 -18.25 -31.20
CA LYS A 353 8.40 -18.95 -30.33
C LYS A 353 9.22 -18.03 -29.41
N ARG A 354 8.93 -16.73 -29.37
CA ARG A 354 9.73 -15.76 -28.60
C ARG A 354 9.25 -15.66 -27.14
N PRO A 355 10.17 -15.54 -26.15
CA PRO A 355 9.81 -15.35 -24.74
C PRO A 355 9.04 -14.04 -24.52
N LYS A 356 8.12 -14.02 -23.56
CA LYS A 356 7.32 -12.82 -23.22
C LYS A 356 7.41 -12.52 -21.73
N PHE A 357 7.27 -11.26 -21.32
CA PHE A 357 7.15 -10.94 -19.89
C PHE A 357 5.88 -11.57 -19.31
N PHE A 358 6.01 -12.21 -18.16
CA PHE A 358 4.92 -12.93 -17.51
C PHE A 358 3.95 -11.96 -16.83
N VAL A 359 2.91 -11.57 -17.55
CA VAL A 359 1.80 -10.85 -16.95
C VAL A 359 0.74 -11.89 -16.57
N GLY A 360 0.71 -12.33 -15.32
CA GLY A 360 -0.26 -13.32 -14.84
C GLY A 360 -1.69 -12.88 -15.17
N ARG A 361 -2.32 -13.49 -16.18
CA ARG A 361 -3.67 -13.12 -16.68
C ARG A 361 -4.82 -13.82 -15.99
N ARG A 362 -4.54 -14.89 -15.24
CA ARG A 362 -5.55 -15.66 -14.50
C ARG A 362 -5.22 -15.60 -13.02
N GLY A 363 -6.26 -15.53 -12.18
CA GLY A 363 -6.10 -15.79 -10.76
C GLY A 363 -5.41 -17.13 -10.56
N HIS A 364 -4.64 -17.27 -9.48
CA HIS A 364 -3.83 -18.45 -9.23
C HIS A 364 -4.66 -19.75 -9.34
N GLU A 365 -4.61 -20.44 -10.48
CA GLU A 365 -5.44 -21.65 -10.74
C GLU A 365 -5.01 -22.83 -9.85
N ASN A 366 -3.80 -22.81 -9.26
CA ASN A 366 -3.22 -23.94 -8.50
C ASN A 366 -2.59 -23.54 -7.14
N THR A 367 -2.86 -22.37 -6.60
CA THR A 367 -2.30 -21.98 -5.28
C THR A 367 -3.34 -22.25 -4.19
N PRO A 368 -2.98 -22.92 -3.07
CA PRO A 368 -3.92 -23.22 -1.99
C PRO A 368 -4.71 -21.97 -1.58
N GLN A 369 -6.04 -22.08 -1.54
CA GLN A 369 -6.98 -20.99 -1.22
C GLN A 369 -6.73 -20.32 0.15
N ILE A 370 -5.88 -20.92 0.98
CA ILE A 370 -5.57 -20.49 2.35
C ILE A 370 -4.65 -19.25 2.37
N GLU A 371 -3.99 -18.92 1.25
CA GLU A 371 -3.11 -17.78 1.18
C GLU A 371 -3.75 -16.68 0.33
N HIS A 372 -4.30 -15.66 0.99
CA HIS A 372 -4.86 -14.41 0.43
C HIS A 372 -3.81 -13.55 -0.32
N ARG A 373 -2.99 -14.18 -1.19
CA ARG A 373 -1.74 -13.66 -1.78
C ARG A 373 -1.92 -12.56 -2.80
N CYS A 374 -3.06 -12.52 -3.50
CA CYS A 374 -3.26 -11.55 -4.58
C CYS A 374 -3.94 -10.27 -4.16
N VAL A 375 -4.77 -10.30 -3.12
CA VAL A 375 -5.80 -9.26 -2.96
C VAL A 375 -5.17 -7.88 -2.73
N ASN A 376 -3.92 -7.84 -2.23
CA ASN A 376 -3.31 -6.62 -1.72
C ASN A 376 -1.89 -6.29 -2.18
N LYS A 377 -1.33 -6.85 -3.27
CA LYS A 377 -0.05 -6.30 -3.78
C LYS A 377 -0.19 -4.90 -4.36
N HIS A 378 -1.41 -4.46 -4.70
CA HIS A 378 -1.65 -3.05 -5.02
C HIS A 378 -1.57 -2.13 -3.79
N ILE A 379 -1.64 -2.66 -2.57
CA ILE A 379 -1.55 -1.87 -1.33
C ILE A 379 -0.14 -1.92 -0.75
N LYS A 380 0.48 -3.10 -0.81
CA LYS A 380 1.85 -3.32 -0.36
C LYS A 380 2.87 -2.68 -1.32
N PRO A 381 3.86 -1.94 -0.82
CA PRO A 381 5.01 -1.54 -1.62
C PRO A 381 5.70 -2.74 -2.27
N HIS A 382 6.13 -2.59 -3.52
CA HIS A 382 6.94 -3.63 -4.16
C HIS A 382 8.35 -3.65 -3.56
N ASP A 383 9.08 -4.74 -3.77
CA ASP A 383 10.49 -4.81 -3.37
C ASP A 383 11.29 -3.74 -4.12
N GLN A 384 12.18 -3.04 -3.41
CA GLN A 384 13.01 -1.98 -4.01
C GLN A 384 13.90 -2.52 -5.15
N ARG A 385 14.31 -3.79 -5.06
CA ARG A 385 15.10 -4.47 -6.08
C ARG A 385 14.35 -4.61 -7.41
N GLU A 386 13.01 -4.63 -7.41
CA GLU A 386 12.23 -4.60 -8.66
C GLU A 386 12.40 -3.29 -9.42
N TYR A 387 12.43 -2.17 -8.70
CA TYR A 387 12.65 -0.86 -9.31
C TYR A 387 14.08 -0.69 -9.80
N GLU A 388 15.04 -1.22 -9.05
CA GLU A 388 16.46 -1.25 -9.44
C GLU A 388 16.65 -2.10 -10.71
N TRP A 389 16.07 -3.31 -10.74
CA TRP A 389 16.08 -4.17 -11.91
C TRP A 389 15.44 -3.47 -13.12
N LEU A 390 14.27 -2.86 -12.96
CA LEU A 390 13.59 -2.18 -14.05
C LEU A 390 14.43 -1.00 -14.58
N ALA A 391 14.99 -0.19 -13.70
CA ALA A 391 15.85 0.93 -14.09
C ALA A 391 17.12 0.46 -14.83
N ALA A 392 17.74 -0.61 -14.36
CA ALA A 392 18.90 -1.24 -15.00
C ALA A 392 18.54 -1.79 -16.38
N PHE A 393 17.42 -2.53 -16.48
CA PHE A 393 16.91 -3.05 -17.75
C PHE A 393 16.74 -1.94 -18.78
N LEU A 394 16.07 -0.85 -18.40
CA LEU A 394 15.85 0.29 -19.28
C LEU A 394 17.17 0.95 -19.71
N LYS A 395 18.12 1.14 -18.79
CA LYS A 395 19.44 1.70 -19.12
C LYS A 395 20.16 0.84 -20.16
N VAL A 396 20.21 -0.47 -19.92
CA VAL A 396 20.89 -1.44 -20.79
C VAL A 396 20.24 -1.49 -22.17
N VAL A 397 18.93 -1.75 -22.26
CA VAL A 397 18.28 -1.94 -23.58
C VAL A 397 18.26 -0.67 -24.41
N THR A 398 18.19 0.51 -23.77
CA THR A 398 18.27 1.78 -24.50
C THR A 398 19.69 2.02 -25.03
N TRP A 399 20.72 1.65 -24.26
CA TRP A 399 22.11 1.69 -24.75
C TRP A 399 22.32 0.70 -25.90
N ILE A 400 21.82 -0.53 -25.78
CA ILE A 400 21.87 -1.53 -26.85
C ILE A 400 21.19 -1.00 -28.12
N GLU A 401 19.97 -0.48 -28.00
CA GLU A 401 19.21 0.09 -29.13
C GLU A 401 20.00 1.19 -29.86
N TRP A 402 20.74 2.04 -29.12
CA TRP A 402 21.54 3.11 -29.71
C TRP A 402 22.90 2.69 -30.29
N ASN A 403 23.55 1.66 -29.73
CA ASN A 403 24.96 1.35 -30.05
C ASN A 403 25.12 0.05 -30.85
N ILE A 404 24.18 -0.88 -30.74
CA ILE A 404 24.27 -2.22 -31.34
C ILE A 404 23.04 -2.51 -32.21
N GLY A 405 21.86 -2.02 -31.79
CA GLY A 405 20.58 -2.25 -32.43
C GLY A 405 20.58 -1.92 -33.93
N PRO A 406 19.69 -2.53 -34.71
CA PRO A 406 19.66 -2.36 -36.16
C PRO A 406 19.61 -0.87 -36.51
N ALA A 407 20.54 -0.43 -37.37
CA ALA A 407 20.65 0.95 -37.79
C ALA A 407 19.34 1.40 -38.44
N LYS A 408 18.53 2.18 -37.71
CA LYS A 408 17.39 2.99 -38.18
C LYS A 408 16.77 2.48 -39.50
N GLU A 409 16.21 1.28 -39.50
CA GLU A 409 15.23 0.90 -40.52
C GLU A 409 13.90 0.68 -39.82
N ASP A 410 12.87 1.25 -40.44
CA ASP A 410 11.57 1.54 -39.86
C ASP A 410 10.92 0.31 -39.19
N PHE A 411 10.66 0.45 -37.88
CA PHE A 411 9.79 -0.42 -37.08
C PHE A 411 8.52 0.33 -36.66
#